data_AF-A0A011QE40-F1
#
_entry.id   AF-A0A011QE40-F1
#
_cell.length_a   1.000
_cell.length_b   1.000
_cell.length_c   1.000
_cell.angle_alpha   90.00
_cell.angle_beta   90.00
_cell.angle_gamma   90.00
#
_symmetry.space_group_name_H-M   'P 1'
#
loop_
_entity.id
_entity.type
_entity.pdbx_description
1 polymer ?
#
loop_
_entity_poly.entity_id
_entity_poly.type
_entity_poly.pdbx_seq_one_letter_code
_entity_poly.pdbx_strand_id
1 'polypeptide(L)'
;MSESEKTTRLSFDEFKLYYDSTEKVTDRRLETNRWNYSICIAMLIAIATITNWSLSNPALTWVGLSADALLSVMAILFCALWIGQIRDFKNLNNAKFIVLNEMAPSVDFDIDNPGSVISFCPFEKEWKKLMELHALQEIGRSNIVALKSSNIEYFIPKAFGALFLTILVVLMTLVATHWPLSSLAQQPVKTATSSPEGRTP
;
A
#
# COMPACT_ATOMS: atom_id res chain seq x y z
N MET A 1 30.94 -46.93 -19.88
CA MET A 1 29.74 -46.44 -19.16
C MET A 1 30.18 -45.28 -18.28
N SER A 2 30.14 -44.07 -18.81
CA SER A 2 30.17 -42.84 -17.99
C SER A 2 28.78 -42.24 -18.14
N GLU A 3 28.05 -42.15 -17.03
CA GLU A 3 26.77 -41.46 -16.95
C GLU A 3 26.91 -40.08 -17.57
N SER A 4 26.31 -39.90 -18.74
CA SER A 4 26.03 -38.58 -19.28
C SER A 4 25.05 -37.95 -18.29
N GLU A 5 25.56 -37.04 -17.48
CA GLU A 5 24.77 -36.11 -16.68
C GLU A 5 23.78 -35.46 -17.66
N LYS A 6 22.53 -35.96 -17.66
CA LYS A 6 21.47 -35.44 -18.51
C LYS A 6 21.25 -34.01 -18.07
N THR A 7 21.95 -33.07 -18.69
CA THR A 7 21.69 -31.64 -18.57
C THR A 7 20.25 -31.43 -19.00
N THR A 8 19.36 -31.25 -18.02
CA THR A 8 17.94 -30.97 -18.25
C THR A 8 17.85 -29.68 -19.04
N ARG A 9 17.60 -29.79 -20.34
CA ARG A 9 17.42 -28.66 -21.25
C ARG A 9 16.02 -28.09 -21.03
N LEU A 10 15.94 -26.82 -20.64
CA LEU A 10 14.70 -26.09 -20.36
C LEU A 10 14.29 -25.21 -21.54
N SER A 11 12.99 -25.02 -21.69
CA SER A 11 12.43 -24.25 -22.80
C SER A 11 12.70 -22.76 -22.61
N PHE A 12 13.30 -22.14 -23.62
CA PHE A 12 13.41 -20.70 -23.68
C PHE A 12 12.04 -20.00 -23.65
N ASP A 13 11.01 -20.58 -24.29
CA ASP A 13 9.67 -20.00 -24.28
C ASP A 13 9.04 -20.03 -22.88
N GLU A 14 9.25 -21.12 -22.13
CA GLU A 14 8.81 -21.22 -20.72
C GLU A 14 9.56 -20.21 -19.84
N PHE A 15 10.88 -20.10 -20.02
CA PHE A 15 11.70 -19.12 -19.32
C PHE A 15 11.24 -17.69 -19.61
N LYS A 16 11.01 -17.35 -20.89
CA LYS A 16 10.55 -16.04 -21.32
C LYS A 16 9.16 -15.72 -20.77
N LEU A 17 8.21 -16.64 -20.85
CA LEU A 17 6.87 -16.46 -20.29
C LEU A 17 6.93 -16.22 -18.77
N TYR A 18 7.82 -16.94 -18.07
CA TYR A 18 8.00 -16.80 -16.63
C TYR A 18 8.70 -15.49 -16.25
N TYR A 19 9.68 -15.06 -17.03
CA TYR A 19 10.32 -13.75 -16.93
C TYR A 19 9.29 -12.62 -17.06
N ASP A 20 8.47 -12.63 -18.12
CA ASP A 20 7.42 -11.64 -18.35
C ASP A 20 6.38 -11.61 -17.22
N SER A 21 6.07 -12.76 -16.63
CA SER A 21 5.19 -12.86 -15.44
C SER A 21 5.82 -12.17 -14.22
N THR A 22 7.13 -12.29 -14.06
CA THR A 22 7.88 -11.72 -12.94
C THR A 22 7.94 -10.19 -13.02
N GLU A 23 8.19 -9.63 -14.20
CA GLU A 23 8.14 -8.18 -14.42
C GLU A 23 6.76 -7.60 -14.11
N LYS A 24 5.69 -8.26 -14.58
CA LYS A 24 4.29 -7.85 -14.31
C LYS A 24 3.95 -7.80 -12.81
N VAL A 25 4.55 -8.64 -11.98
CA VAL A 25 4.35 -8.58 -10.51
C VAL A 25 4.96 -7.31 -9.93
N THR A 26 6.13 -6.90 -10.43
CA THR A 26 6.80 -5.66 -10.02
C THR A 26 5.98 -4.44 -10.44
N ASP A 27 5.46 -4.42 -11.67
CA ASP A 27 4.59 -3.33 -12.16
C ASP A 27 3.32 -3.20 -11.33
N ARG A 28 2.64 -4.32 -11.04
CA ARG A 28 1.45 -4.35 -10.19
C ARG A 28 1.72 -3.82 -8.78
N ARG A 29 2.90 -4.09 -8.21
CA ARG A 29 3.31 -3.55 -6.89
C ARG A 29 3.41 -2.02 -6.94
N LEU A 30 4.04 -1.48 -7.97
CA LEU A 30 4.21 -0.03 -8.13
C LEU A 30 2.87 0.67 -8.37
N GLU A 31 2.00 0.09 -9.21
CA GLU A 31 0.66 0.60 -9.48
C GLU A 31 -0.20 0.59 -8.20
N THR A 32 -0.20 -0.52 -7.46
CA THR A 32 -0.93 -0.64 -6.18
C THR A 32 -0.43 0.37 -5.16
N ASN A 33 0.89 0.57 -5.06
CA ASN A 33 1.47 1.57 -4.16
C ASN A 33 1.03 3.00 -4.52
N ARG A 34 0.99 3.35 -5.81
CA ARG A 34 0.51 4.65 -6.28
C ARG A 34 -0.99 4.84 -6.02
N TRP A 35 -1.78 3.79 -6.20
CA TRP A 35 -3.20 3.81 -5.90
C TRP A 35 -3.46 3.99 -4.40
N ASN A 36 -2.77 3.22 -3.54
CA ASN A 36 -2.86 3.35 -2.08
C ASN A 36 -2.45 4.75 -1.59
N TYR A 37 -1.38 5.31 -2.15
CA TYR A 37 -0.98 6.70 -1.88
C TYR A 37 -2.11 7.68 -2.19
N SER A 38 -2.76 7.51 -3.35
CA SER A 38 -3.85 8.39 -3.79
C SER A 38 -5.06 8.31 -2.86
N ILE A 39 -5.38 7.12 -2.33
CA ILE A 39 -6.43 6.93 -1.32
C ILE A 39 -6.08 7.63 -0.01
N CYS A 40 -4.83 7.53 0.47
CA CYS A 40 -4.41 8.24 1.67
C CYS A 40 -4.56 9.75 1.54
N ILE A 41 -4.19 10.32 0.38
CA ILE A 41 -4.40 11.74 0.10
C ILE A 41 -5.89 12.09 0.07
N ALA A 42 -6.73 11.28 -0.57
CA ALA A 42 -8.17 11.49 -0.60
C ALA A 42 -8.78 11.47 0.81
N MET A 43 -8.36 10.55 1.68
CA MET A 43 -8.78 10.50 3.08
C MET A 43 -8.36 11.77 3.84
N LEU A 44 -7.16 12.30 3.60
CA LEU A 44 -6.73 13.56 4.22
C LEU A 44 -7.57 14.75 3.80
N ILE A 45 -7.87 14.85 2.51
CA ILE A 45 -8.73 15.92 1.98
C ILE A 45 -10.14 15.79 2.56
N ALA A 46 -10.67 14.57 2.68
CA ALA A 46 -11.97 14.31 3.28
C ALA A 46 -12.00 14.76 4.75
N ILE A 47 -11.00 14.38 5.57
CA ILE A 47 -10.88 14.84 6.96
C ILE A 47 -10.85 16.37 7.01
N ALA A 48 -9.97 17.02 6.23
CA ALA A 48 -9.87 18.48 6.24
C ALA A 48 -11.19 19.17 5.85
N THR A 49 -11.91 18.61 4.88
CA THR A 49 -13.20 19.15 4.41
C THR A 49 -14.29 18.98 5.47
N ILE A 50 -14.39 17.80 6.08
CA ILE A 50 -15.36 17.50 7.14
C ILE A 50 -15.07 18.36 8.36
N THR A 51 -13.81 18.47 8.79
CA THR A 51 -13.40 19.34 9.90
C THR A 51 -13.81 20.80 9.64
N ASN A 52 -13.52 21.34 8.44
CA ASN A 52 -13.89 22.72 8.11
C ASN A 52 -15.41 22.92 8.13
N TRP A 53 -16.17 22.01 7.51
CA TRP A 53 -17.62 22.06 7.50
C TRP A 53 -18.23 21.95 8.92
N SER A 54 -17.65 21.09 9.75
CA SER A 54 -18.03 20.84 11.14
C SER A 54 -17.88 22.09 12.01
N LEU A 55 -16.79 22.84 11.83
CA LEU A 55 -16.50 24.06 12.58
C LEU A 55 -17.35 25.26 12.13
N SER A 56 -17.77 25.29 10.86
CA SER A 56 -18.71 26.31 10.35
C SER A 56 -20.17 26.06 10.76
N ASN A 57 -20.51 24.85 11.19
CA ASN A 57 -21.88 24.46 11.56
C ASN A 57 -21.94 24.00 13.03
N PRO A 58 -22.07 24.90 14.02
CA PRO A 58 -22.02 24.59 15.45
C PRO A 58 -22.97 23.47 15.90
N ALA A 59 -24.14 23.36 15.24
CA ALA A 59 -25.13 22.33 15.55
C ALA A 59 -24.69 20.91 15.14
N LEU A 60 -23.77 20.80 14.15
CA LEU A 60 -23.31 19.53 13.58
C LEU A 60 -21.84 19.23 13.94
N THR A 61 -21.21 20.04 14.79
CA THR A 61 -19.79 19.90 15.12
C THR A 61 -19.46 18.52 15.72
N TRP A 62 -20.34 17.97 16.55
CA TRP A 62 -20.17 16.62 17.10
C TRP A 62 -20.21 15.52 16.03
N VAL A 63 -21.09 15.67 15.03
CA VAL A 63 -21.21 14.73 13.91
C VAL A 63 -19.95 14.78 13.04
N GLY A 64 -19.44 15.97 12.74
CA GLY A 64 -18.21 16.11 11.95
C GLY A 64 -16.99 15.52 12.66
N LEU A 65 -16.80 15.80 13.95
CA LEU A 65 -15.66 15.26 14.70
C LEU A 65 -15.74 13.74 14.90
N SER A 66 -16.94 13.19 15.10
CA SER A 66 -17.10 11.72 15.16
C SER A 66 -16.83 11.05 13.81
N ALA A 67 -17.23 11.67 12.70
CA ALA A 67 -16.90 11.20 11.35
C ALA A 67 -15.39 11.24 11.09
N ASP A 68 -14.70 12.32 11.48
CA ASP A 68 -13.25 12.46 11.35
C ASP A 68 -12.49 11.43 12.19
N ALA A 69 -12.97 11.13 13.41
CA ALA A 69 -12.40 10.09 14.26
C ALA A 69 -12.53 8.70 13.62
N LEU A 70 -13.72 8.37 13.11
CA LEU A 70 -13.97 7.11 12.41
C LEU A 70 -13.09 6.97 11.16
N LEU A 71 -13.01 8.03 10.35
CA LEU A 71 -12.21 8.04 9.13
C LEU A 71 -10.71 7.89 9.44
N SER A 72 -10.23 8.51 10.52
CA SER A 72 -8.84 8.36 10.98
C SER A 72 -8.53 6.91 11.41
N VAL A 73 -9.43 6.24 12.12
CA VAL A 73 -9.26 4.82 12.49
C VAL A 73 -9.24 3.94 11.24
N MET A 74 -10.16 4.14 10.30
CA MET A 74 -10.18 3.41 9.03
C MET A 74 -8.89 3.63 8.23
N ALA A 75 -8.38 4.85 8.20
CA ALA A 75 -7.14 5.19 7.50
C ALA A 75 -5.91 4.51 8.12
N ILE A 76 -5.84 4.40 9.46
CA ILE A 76 -4.78 3.68 10.17
C ILE A 76 -4.82 2.18 9.80
N LEU A 77 -6.00 1.56 9.83
CA LEU A 77 -6.18 0.17 9.44
C LEU A 77 -5.79 -0.05 7.97
N PHE A 78 -6.18 0.86 7.08
CA PHE A 78 -5.79 0.83 5.68
C PHE A 78 -4.27 0.89 5.51
N CYS A 79 -3.56 1.73 6.26
CA CYS A 79 -2.10 1.78 6.25
C CYS A 79 -1.46 0.46 6.71
N ALA A 80 -2.06 -0.22 7.70
CA ALA A 80 -1.59 -1.54 8.12
C ALA A 80 -1.81 -2.62 7.04
N LEU A 81 -2.95 -2.60 6.34
CA LEU A 81 -3.23 -3.48 5.21
C LEU A 81 -2.27 -3.23 4.04
N TRP A 82 -1.96 -1.97 3.75
CA TRP A 82 -0.98 -1.60 2.72
C TRP A 82 0.41 -2.18 3.02
N ILE A 83 0.85 -2.16 4.28
CA ILE A 83 2.11 -2.82 4.68
C ILE A 83 2.07 -4.33 4.40
N GLY A 84 0.92 -4.98 4.61
CA GLY A 84 0.67 -6.37 4.22
C GLY A 84 0.89 -6.58 2.72
N GLN A 85 0.20 -5.80 1.89
CA GLN A 85 0.29 -5.90 0.43
C GLN A 85 1.72 -5.74 -0.10
N ILE A 86 2.49 -4.76 0.40
CA ILE A 86 3.89 -4.57 0.00
C ILE A 86 4.71 -5.83 0.29
N ARG A 87 4.47 -6.46 1.44
CA ARG A 87 5.17 -7.69 1.85
C ARG A 87 4.80 -8.86 0.95
N ASP A 88 3.52 -9.05 0.66
CA ASP A 88 3.04 -10.15 -0.18
C ASP A 88 3.62 -10.03 -1.60
N PHE A 89 3.63 -8.84 -2.18
CA PHE A 89 4.27 -8.59 -3.48
C PHE A 89 5.78 -8.85 -3.45
N LYS A 90 6.48 -8.46 -2.38
CA LYS A 90 7.92 -8.72 -2.25
C LYS A 90 8.23 -10.20 -2.11
N ASN A 91 7.45 -10.93 -1.30
CA ASN A 91 7.62 -12.37 -1.13
C ASN A 91 7.38 -13.12 -2.44
N LEU A 92 6.31 -12.76 -3.16
CA LEU A 92 6.00 -13.31 -4.48
C LEU A 92 7.11 -13.03 -5.49
N ASN A 93 7.56 -11.78 -5.57
CA ASN A 93 8.63 -11.40 -6.50
C ASN A 93 9.95 -12.12 -6.16
N ASN A 94 10.28 -12.24 -4.88
CA ASN A 94 11.46 -12.96 -4.43
C ASN A 94 11.40 -14.45 -4.80
N ALA A 95 10.27 -15.11 -4.56
CA ALA A 95 10.07 -16.50 -4.96
C ALA A 95 10.22 -16.69 -6.48
N LYS A 96 9.64 -15.78 -7.28
CA LYS A 96 9.78 -15.78 -8.74
C LYS A 96 11.23 -15.60 -9.20
N PHE A 97 11.96 -14.64 -8.63
CA PHE A 97 13.38 -14.44 -8.97
C PHE A 97 14.26 -15.63 -8.59
N ILE A 98 13.99 -16.31 -7.47
CA ILE A 98 14.70 -17.54 -7.09
C ILE A 98 14.49 -18.61 -8.16
N VAL A 99 13.24 -18.87 -8.56
CA VAL A 99 12.90 -19.87 -9.60
C VAL A 99 13.54 -19.48 -10.94
N LEU A 100 13.48 -18.20 -11.33
CA LEU A 100 14.10 -17.70 -12.55
C LEU A 100 15.62 -17.93 -12.56
N ASN A 101 16.29 -17.66 -11.43
CA ASN A 101 17.73 -17.89 -11.27
C ASN A 101 18.09 -19.38 -11.28
N GLU A 102 17.21 -20.26 -10.79
CA GLU A 102 17.37 -21.71 -10.90
C GLU A 102 17.14 -22.21 -12.34
N MET A 103 16.30 -21.54 -13.14
CA MET A 103 16.07 -21.88 -14.55
C MET A 103 17.22 -21.44 -15.45
N ALA A 104 17.77 -20.24 -15.25
CA ALA A 104 18.70 -19.58 -16.17
C ALA A 104 19.91 -20.45 -16.63
N PRO A 105 20.57 -21.25 -15.78
CA PRO A 105 21.71 -22.08 -16.20
C PRO A 105 21.34 -23.23 -17.14
N SER A 106 20.08 -23.64 -17.14
CA SER A 106 19.59 -24.85 -17.81
C SER A 106 18.74 -24.53 -19.05
N VAL A 107 18.60 -23.25 -19.42
CA VAL A 107 17.87 -22.83 -20.61
C VAL A 107 18.64 -23.23 -21.86
N ASP A 108 17.97 -23.99 -22.74
CA ASP A 108 18.48 -24.32 -24.06
C ASP A 108 17.86 -23.38 -25.10
N PHE A 109 18.68 -22.95 -26.05
CA PHE A 109 18.32 -22.06 -27.16
C PHE A 109 18.27 -22.82 -28.50
N ASP A 110 18.32 -24.16 -28.48
CA ASP A 110 18.34 -24.99 -29.69
C ASP A 110 17.08 -24.78 -30.56
N ILE A 111 17.24 -23.98 -31.62
CA ILE A 111 16.22 -23.64 -32.63
C ILE A 111 15.91 -24.87 -33.50
N ASP A 112 16.86 -25.80 -33.62
CA ASP A 112 16.79 -26.90 -34.58
C ASP A 112 16.11 -28.15 -34.01
N ASN A 113 16.00 -28.29 -32.68
CA ASN A 113 15.38 -29.46 -32.01
C ASN A 113 14.45 -29.10 -30.82
N PRO A 114 13.27 -28.51 -31.07
CA PRO A 114 12.33 -28.06 -30.01
C PRO A 114 11.70 -29.20 -29.18
N GLY A 115 11.83 -30.46 -29.62
CA GLY A 115 11.19 -31.63 -28.98
C GLY A 115 11.98 -32.29 -27.84
N SER A 116 13.21 -31.85 -27.55
CA SER A 116 14.07 -32.47 -26.51
C SER A 116 13.92 -31.85 -25.11
N VAL A 117 12.98 -30.93 -24.97
CA VAL A 117 12.92 -29.97 -23.86
C VAL A 117 11.94 -30.44 -22.78
N ILE A 118 12.34 -30.31 -21.51
CA ILE A 118 11.53 -30.68 -20.34
C ILE A 118 11.03 -29.40 -19.67
N SER A 119 9.74 -29.36 -19.29
CA SER A 119 9.20 -28.25 -18.50
C SER A 119 9.84 -28.21 -17.11
N PHE A 120 10.21 -27.02 -16.65
CA PHE A 120 10.77 -26.81 -15.32
C PHE A 120 9.71 -26.88 -14.20
N CYS A 121 8.42 -26.89 -14.57
CA CYS A 121 7.28 -26.68 -13.67
C CYS A 121 7.47 -25.44 -12.77
N PRO A 122 7.71 -24.24 -13.34
CA PRO A 122 8.13 -23.07 -12.58
C PRO A 122 7.10 -22.62 -11.54
N PHE A 123 5.81 -22.79 -11.81
CA PHE A 123 4.73 -22.43 -10.87
C PHE A 123 4.68 -23.32 -9.63
N GLU A 124 4.97 -24.61 -9.76
CA GLU A 124 5.01 -25.50 -8.59
C GLU A 124 6.19 -25.18 -7.67
N LYS A 125 7.34 -24.85 -8.28
CA LYS A 125 8.53 -24.44 -7.53
C LYS A 125 8.32 -23.07 -6.88
N GLU A 126 7.69 -22.13 -7.58
CA GLU A 126 7.27 -20.85 -7.03
C GLU A 126 6.40 -21.05 -5.79
N TRP A 127 5.38 -21.91 -5.88
CA TRP A 127 4.50 -22.22 -4.76
C TRP A 127 5.25 -22.79 -3.56
N LYS A 128 6.18 -23.73 -3.78
CA LYS A 128 7.03 -24.30 -2.73
C LYS A 128 7.90 -23.23 -2.07
N LYS A 129 8.55 -22.36 -2.86
CA LYS A 129 9.39 -21.26 -2.35
C LYS A 129 8.56 -20.23 -1.58
N LEU A 130 7.35 -19.92 -2.05
CA LEU A 130 6.41 -19.06 -1.33
C LEU A 130 6.04 -19.65 0.04
N MET A 131 5.68 -20.94 0.09
CA MET A 131 5.35 -21.62 1.35
C MET A 131 6.54 -21.61 2.33
N GLU A 132 7.75 -21.81 1.83
CA GLU A 132 8.98 -21.72 2.62
C GLU A 132 9.18 -20.31 3.19
N LEU A 133 9.01 -19.26 2.37
CA LEU A 133 9.10 -17.87 2.82
C LEU A 133 8.01 -17.52 3.86
N HIS A 134 6.79 -18.01 3.68
CA HIS A 134 5.70 -17.84 4.65
C HIS A 134 6.00 -18.55 5.97
N ALA A 135 6.49 -19.79 5.93
CA ALA A 135 6.88 -20.53 7.13
C ALA A 135 8.02 -19.83 7.89
N LEU A 136 9.02 -19.31 7.17
CA LEU A 136 10.12 -18.53 7.76
C LEU A 136 9.60 -17.24 8.41
N GLN A 137 8.60 -16.59 7.82
CA GLN A 137 8.00 -15.37 8.36
C GLN A 137 7.13 -15.63 9.60
N GLU A 138 6.43 -16.77 9.67
CA GLU A 138 5.65 -17.18 10.86
C GLU A 138 6.57 -17.52 12.05
N ILE A 139 7.69 -18.18 11.79
CA ILE A 139 8.70 -18.53 12.81
C ILE A 139 9.51 -17.29 13.20
N GLY A 140 9.82 -16.42 12.24
CA GLY A 140 10.64 -15.23 12.38
C GLY A 140 9.85 -13.94 12.61
N ARG A 141 8.92 -13.91 13.58
CA ARG A 141 8.16 -12.69 13.96
C ARG A 141 9.03 -11.58 14.60
N SER A 142 10.35 -11.60 14.42
CA SER A 142 11.25 -10.52 14.81
C SER A 142 12.45 -10.48 13.88
N ASN A 143 12.66 -9.33 13.22
CA ASN A 143 13.85 -8.98 12.41
C ASN A 143 13.97 -9.54 10.97
N ILE A 144 12.91 -9.45 10.14
CA ILE A 144 13.16 -9.37 8.69
C ILE A 144 13.61 -7.94 8.35
N VAL A 145 14.89 -7.68 8.60
CA VAL A 145 15.65 -6.54 8.08
C VAL A 145 15.87 -6.79 6.59
N ALA A 146 14.84 -6.54 5.78
CA ALA A 146 14.93 -6.64 4.33
C ALA A 146 15.67 -5.42 3.78
N LEU A 147 16.91 -5.63 3.32
CA LEU A 147 17.78 -4.83 2.44
C LEU A 147 17.48 -3.32 2.33
N LYS A 148 18.48 -2.51 2.68
CA LYS A 148 18.50 -1.05 2.88
C LYS A 148 17.71 -0.16 1.89
N SER A 149 17.46 -0.57 0.64
CA SER A 149 16.60 0.17 -0.32
C SER A 149 15.10 -0.18 -0.20
N SER A 150 14.77 -1.36 0.32
CA SER A 150 13.41 -1.90 0.49
C SER A 150 12.63 -1.22 1.62
N ASN A 151 13.32 -0.54 2.53
CA ASN A 151 12.70 0.14 3.68
C ASN A 151 11.90 1.39 3.29
N ILE A 152 12.22 2.05 2.17
CA ILE A 152 11.55 3.30 1.80
C ILE A 152 10.09 3.07 1.39
N GLU A 153 9.79 1.94 0.75
CA GLU A 153 8.40 1.57 0.41
C GLU A 153 7.55 1.34 1.68
N TYR A 154 8.16 0.83 2.76
CA TYR A 154 7.48 0.66 4.05
C TYR A 154 7.39 1.96 4.85
N PHE A 155 8.26 2.93 4.58
CA PHE A 155 8.26 4.21 5.27
C PHE A 155 6.99 5.01 4.96
N ILE A 156 6.55 5.01 3.70
CA ILE A 156 5.37 5.77 3.26
C ILE A 156 4.09 5.40 4.05
N PRO A 157 3.64 4.13 4.09
CA PRO A 157 2.44 3.76 4.86
C PRO A 157 2.62 3.97 6.36
N LYS A 158 3.84 3.80 6.90
CA LYS A 158 4.12 4.11 8.32
C LYS A 158 3.98 5.60 8.62
N ALA A 159 4.46 6.46 7.74
CA ALA A 159 4.35 7.91 7.88
C ALA A 159 2.89 8.36 7.81
N PHE A 160 2.10 7.86 6.85
CA PHE A 160 0.66 8.12 6.79
C PHE A 160 -0.07 7.59 8.03
N GLY A 161 0.23 6.36 8.47
CA GLY A 161 -0.35 5.79 9.69
C GLY A 161 -0.06 6.64 10.94
N ALA A 162 1.17 7.11 11.10
CA ALA A 162 1.55 8.01 12.19
C ALA A 162 0.85 9.38 12.08
N LEU A 163 0.66 9.88 10.87
CA LEU A 163 -0.05 11.13 10.62
C LEU A 163 -1.54 11.02 10.98
N PHE A 164 -2.24 9.96 10.54
CA PHE A 164 -3.64 9.71 10.92
C PHE A 164 -3.80 9.46 12.42
N LEU A 165 -2.83 8.78 13.05
CA LEU A 165 -2.81 8.62 14.50
C LEU A 165 -2.66 9.97 15.21
N THR A 166 -1.79 10.85 14.71
CA THR A 166 -1.61 12.20 15.26
C THR A 166 -2.89 13.01 15.13
N ILE A 167 -3.56 12.98 13.98
CA ILE A 167 -4.87 13.62 13.78
C ILE A 167 -5.89 13.11 14.79
N LEU A 168 -5.98 11.79 14.97
CA LEU A 168 -6.90 11.18 15.94
C LEU A 168 -6.60 11.63 17.37
N VAL A 169 -5.34 11.63 17.78
CA VAL A 169 -4.94 12.08 19.13
C VAL A 169 -5.28 13.55 19.33
N VAL A 170 -4.96 14.41 18.36
CA VAL A 170 -5.31 15.85 18.41
C VAL A 170 -6.82 16.02 18.54
N LEU A 171 -7.61 15.32 17.72
CA LEU A 171 -9.07 15.38 17.78
C LEU A 171 -9.60 14.97 19.15
N MET A 172 -9.10 13.86 19.70
CA MET A 172 -9.49 13.39 21.03
C MET A 172 -9.11 14.39 22.13
N THR A 173 -7.94 15.03 22.04
CA THR A 173 -7.54 16.08 23.00
C THR A 173 -8.43 17.31 22.90
N LEU A 174 -8.78 17.77 21.70
CA LEU A 174 -9.67 18.91 21.51
C LEU A 174 -11.07 18.65 22.09
N VAL A 175 -11.62 17.46 21.85
CA VAL A 175 -12.91 17.06 22.41
C VAL A 175 -12.86 17.03 23.94
N ALA A 176 -11.77 16.54 24.53
CA ALA A 176 -11.60 16.46 25.97
C ALA A 176 -11.42 17.84 26.64
N THR A 177 -10.70 18.78 26.01
CA THR A 177 -10.40 20.09 26.61
C THR A 177 -11.48 21.14 26.36
N HIS A 178 -12.21 21.05 25.25
CA HIS A 178 -13.19 22.06 24.83
C HIS A 178 -14.64 21.61 24.98
N TRP A 179 -14.95 20.80 25.99
CA TRP A 179 -16.32 20.42 26.30
C TRP A 179 -17.04 21.52 27.12
N PRO A 180 -18.20 22.07 26.69
CA PRO A 180 -18.96 21.74 25.48
C PRO A 180 -18.39 22.36 24.20
N LEU A 181 -18.46 21.61 23.09
CA LEU A 181 -17.83 21.91 21.80
C LEU A 181 -18.28 23.23 21.14
N SER A 182 -19.30 23.90 21.67
CA SER A 182 -19.75 25.22 21.21
C SER A 182 -18.67 26.29 21.28
N SER A 183 -17.63 26.09 22.10
CA SER A 183 -16.46 26.98 22.20
C SER A 183 -15.55 26.94 20.96
N LEU A 184 -15.63 25.90 20.12
CA LEU A 184 -14.81 25.73 18.91
C LEU A 184 -15.47 26.26 17.64
N ALA A 185 -16.74 26.65 17.70
CA ALA A 185 -17.47 27.12 16.53
C ALA A 185 -16.94 28.47 16.04
N GLN A 186 -16.72 28.58 14.73
CA GLN A 186 -16.39 29.88 14.13
C GLN A 186 -17.57 30.84 14.30
N GLN A 187 -17.32 32.06 14.79
CA GLN A 187 -18.35 33.09 14.76
C GLN A 187 -18.70 33.41 13.30
N PRO A 188 -20.00 33.49 12.94
CA PRO A 188 -20.40 33.84 11.59
C PRO A 188 -19.81 35.20 11.23
N VAL A 189 -19.11 35.27 10.10
CA VAL A 189 -18.61 36.51 9.53
C VAL A 189 -19.81 37.44 9.40
N LYS A 190 -19.83 38.53 10.17
CA LYS A 190 -20.84 39.59 10.04
C LYS A 190 -20.62 40.25 8.68
N THR A 191 -21.38 39.83 7.68
CA THR A 191 -21.47 40.55 6.40
C THR A 191 -21.99 41.94 6.71
N ALA A 192 -21.13 42.96 6.58
CA ALA A 192 -21.51 44.34 6.79
C ALA A 192 -22.59 44.72 5.78
N THR A 193 -23.84 44.82 6.25
CA THR A 193 -24.94 45.44 5.50
C THR A 193 -24.61 46.92 5.35
N SER A 194 -24.01 47.32 4.23
CA SER A 194 -24.00 48.71 3.82
C SER A 194 -25.41 49.09 3.36
N SER A 195 -26.20 49.70 4.26
CA SER A 195 -27.40 50.44 3.86
C SER A 195 -26.99 51.60 2.94
N PRO A 196 -27.60 51.77 1.75
CA PRO A 196 -27.50 53.02 1.02
C PRO A 196 -28.48 54.02 1.66
N GLU A 197 -27.95 54.90 2.51
CA GLU A 197 -28.65 56.09 2.95
C GLU A 197 -28.80 57.09 1.79
N GLY A 198 -30.06 57.39 1.43
CA GLY A 198 -30.51 58.76 1.15
C GLY A 198 -30.20 59.40 -0.21
N ARG A 199 -31.26 59.61 -1.01
CA ARG A 199 -31.67 60.96 -1.46
C ARG A 199 -32.97 60.92 -2.26
N THR A 200 -34.01 61.52 -1.70
CA THR A 200 -35.12 62.11 -2.47
C THR A 200 -34.98 63.63 -2.40
N PRO A 201 -35.13 64.37 -3.52
CA PRO A 201 -35.38 65.81 -3.48
C PRO A 201 -36.81 66.12 -3.01
#